data_AF-A0A1H1VX03-F1
#
_entry.id   AF-A0A1H1VX03-F1
#
_cell.length_a   1.000
_cell.length_b   1.000
_cell.length_c   1.000
_cell.angle_alpha   90.00
_cell.angle_beta   90.00
_cell.angle_gamma   90.00
#
_symmetry.space_group_name_H-M   'P 1'
#
loop_
_entity.id
_entity.type
_entity.pdbx_description
1 polymer ?
#
loop_
_entity_poly.entity_id
_entity_poly.type
_entity_poly.pdbx_seq_one_letter_code
_entity_poly.pdbx_strand_id
1 'polypeptide(L)' 'MSQTPIDEFLAGEANDYIRAQLLTIIEQRQAGRQYLTYNTFNVLLDVDAGTAIVEDELDVDRQSVVSLSHFETLLRSAD' A
#
# COMPACT_ATOMS: atom_id res chain seq x y z
N MET A 1 13.65 -14.74 -6.72
CA MET A 1 12.51 -14.71 -5.78
C MET A 1 11.36 -14.04 -6.52
N SER A 2 10.16 -14.59 -6.49
CA SER A 2 8.99 -13.91 -7.08
C SER A 2 8.80 -12.60 -6.34
N GLN A 3 8.73 -11.48 -7.06
CA GLN A 3 8.43 -10.20 -6.42
C GLN A 3 7.02 -10.28 -5.82
N THR A 4 6.87 -9.74 -4.62
CA THR A 4 5.57 -9.67 -3.97
C THR A 4 4.77 -8.50 -4.56
N PRO A 5 3.43 -8.53 -4.54
CA PRO A 5 2.61 -7.40 -5.00
C PRO A 5 3.02 -6.04 -4.42
N ILE A 6 3.45 -6.01 -3.15
CA ILE A 6 3.95 -4.78 -2.53
C ILE A 6 5.29 -4.31 -3.15
N ASP A 7 6.21 -5.22 -3.49
CA ASP A 7 7.46 -4.86 -4.17
C ASP A 7 7.20 -4.32 -5.58
N GLU A 8 6.28 -4.94 -6.31
CA GLU A 8 5.88 -4.54 -7.67
C GLU A 8 5.20 -3.18 -7.67
N PHE A 9 4.26 -2.96 -6.74
CA PHE A 9 3.61 -1.67 -6.54
C PHE A 9 4.63 -0.57 -6.22
N LEU A 10 5.55 -0.82 -5.28
CA LEU A 10 6.55 0.16 -4.86
C LEU A 10 7.51 0.54 -5.99
N ALA A 11 7.87 -0.42 -6.84
CA ALA A 11 8.80 -0.20 -7.95
C ALA A 11 8.14 0.39 -9.21
N GLY A 12 6.86 0.09 -9.45
CA GLY A 12 6.17 0.44 -10.70
C GLY A 12 5.18 1.58 -10.60
N GLU A 13 4.34 1.59 -9.57
CA GLU A 13 3.17 2.49 -9.49
C GLU A 13 3.31 3.56 -8.40
N ALA A 14 4.01 3.27 -7.31
CA ALA A 14 4.17 4.20 -6.19
C ALA A 14 5.19 5.31 -6.52
N ASN A 15 4.81 6.26 -7.36
CA ASN A 15 5.58 7.49 -7.57
C ASN A 15 5.48 8.44 -6.36
N ASP A 16 6.27 9.53 -6.36
CA ASP A 16 6.32 10.50 -5.26
C ASP A 16 4.93 11.05 -4.86
N TYR A 17 4.07 11.28 -5.84
CA TYR A 17 2.71 11.77 -5.59
C TYR A 17 1.86 10.72 -4.86
N ILE A 18 1.87 9.48 -5.34
CA ILE A 18 1.14 8.36 -4.72
C ILE A 18 1.68 8.07 -3.33
N ARG A 19 3.00 8.08 -3.15
CA ARG A 19 3.64 7.93 -1.84
C ARG A 19 3.20 9.01 -0.86
N ALA A 20 3.27 10.28 -1.27
CA ALA A 20 2.84 11.40 -0.45
C ALA A 20 1.34 11.33 -0.11
N GLN A 21 0.50 10.94 -1.07
CA GLN A 21 -0.93 10.74 -0.86
C GLN A 21 -1.20 9.65 0.18
N LEU A 22 -0.56 8.48 0.05
CA LEU A 22 -0.73 7.36 0.97
C LEU A 22 -0.25 7.72 2.38
N LEU A 23 0.93 8.34 2.51
CA LEU A 23 1.44 8.81 3.80
C LEU A 23 0.48 9.81 4.45
N THR A 24 -0.04 10.76 3.68
CA THR A 24 -1.01 11.74 4.18
C THR A 24 -2.28 11.06 4.72
N ILE A 25 -2.80 10.04 4.00
CA ILE A 25 -3.98 9.31 4.43
C ILE A 25 -3.71 8.56 5.75
N ILE A 26 -2.55 7.90 5.85
CA ILE A 26 -2.17 7.17 7.06
C ILE A 26 -2.01 8.12 8.24
N GLU A 27 -1.35 9.26 8.06
CA GLU A 27 -1.12 10.27 9.12
C GLU A 27 -2.42 10.96 9.58
N GLN A 28 -3.38 11.18 8.68
CA GLN A 28 -4.61 11.92 8.98
C GLN A 28 -5.73 11.04 9.52
N ARG A 29 -5.71 9.72 9.29
CA ARG A 29 -6.79 8.83 9.73
C ARG A 29 -6.53 8.27 11.13
N GLN A 30 -7.54 8.44 11.99
CA GLN A 30 -7.54 7.85 13.34
C GLN A 30 -8.24 6.49 13.42
N ALA A 31 -9.06 6.14 12.43
CA ALA A 31 -9.85 4.91 12.40
C ALA A 31 -10.36 4.59 10.98
N GLY A 32 -10.85 3.37 10.81
CA GLY A 32 -11.55 2.91 9.63
C GLY A 32 -10.66 2.34 8.54
N ARG A 33 -11.32 2.04 7.42
CA ARG A 33 -10.72 1.45 6.22
C ARG A 33 -10.77 2.42 5.06
N GLN A 34 -9.72 2.42 4.23
CA GLN A 34 -9.70 3.12 2.95
C GLN A 34 -9.13 2.22 1.88
N TYR A 35 -9.88 2.07 0.79
CA TYR A 35 -9.48 1.32 -0.37
C TYR A 35 -9.17 2.28 -1.52
N LEU A 36 -8.03 2.12 -2.16
CA LEU A 36 -7.50 2.97 -3.22
C LEU A 36 -7.04 2.10 -4.38
N THR A 37 -7.38 2.48 -5.61
CA THR A 37 -6.97 1.76 -6.82
C THR A 37 -5.93 2.58 -7.59
N TYR A 38 -4.80 1.95 -7.90
CA TYR A 38 -3.68 2.52 -8.63
C TYR A 38 -3.30 1.60 -9.79
N ASN A 39 -3.82 1.92 -10.98
CA ASN A 39 -3.60 1.17 -12.21
C ASN A 39 -3.94 -0.32 -12.07
N THR A 40 -2.96 -1.19 -11.81
CA THR A 40 -3.15 -2.63 -11.64
C THR A 40 -3.05 -3.10 -10.19
N PHE A 41 -2.88 -2.19 -9.23
CA PHE A 41 -2.79 -2.53 -7.80
C PHE A 41 -3.86 -1.81 -6.99
N ASN A 42 -4.49 -2.53 -6.08
CA ASN A 42 -5.29 -1.91 -5.03
C ASN A 42 -4.53 -1.88 -3.71
N VAL A 43 -4.74 -0.80 -2.96
CA VAL A 43 -4.18 -0.59 -1.64
C VAL A 43 -5.33 -0.40 -0.65
N LEU A 44 -5.47 -1.35 0.29
CA LEU A 44 -6.36 -1.24 1.43
C LEU A 44 -5.55 -0.82 2.66
N LEU A 45 -5.85 0.37 3.19
CA LEU A 45 -5.37 0.84 4.48
C LEU A 45 -6.44 0.55 5.53
N ASP A 46 -6.17 -0.37 6.44
CA ASP A 46 -7.04 -0.73 7.57
C ASP A 46 -6.41 -0.24 8.87
N VAL A 47 -6.81 0.97 9.30
CA VAL A 47 -6.30 1.60 10.53
C VAL A 47 -6.79 0.85 11.76
N ASP A 48 -8.00 0.30 11.71
CA ASP A 48 -8.58 -0.45 12.82
C ASP A 48 -7.82 -1.75 13.07
N ALA A 49 -7.38 -2.42 12.00
CA ALA A 49 -6.55 -3.63 12.08
C ALA A 49 -5.04 -3.35 12.17
N GLY A 50 -4.60 -2.12 11.93
CA GLY A 50 -3.18 -1.77 11.89
C GLY A 50 -2.44 -2.34 10.68
N THR A 51 -3.12 -2.60 9.56
CA THR A 51 -2.57 -3.30 8.39
C THR A 51 -2.76 -2.54 7.09
N ALA A 52 -1.80 -2.70 6.17
CA ALA A 52 -1.94 -2.36 4.77
C ALA A 52 -1.96 -3.65 3.92
N ILE A 53 -2.84 -3.70 2.93
CA ILE A 53 -2.90 -4.78 1.96
C ILE A 53 -2.67 -4.17 0.58
N VAL A 54 -1.72 -4.74 -0.15
CA VAL A 54 -1.50 -4.45 -1.57
C VAL A 54 -1.88 -5.69 -2.37
N GLU A 55 -2.85 -5.57 -3.24
CA GLU A 55 -3.36 -6.66 -4.07
C GLU A 55 -3.22 -6.32 -5.55
N ASP A 56 -2.95 -7.33 -6.36
CA ASP A 56 -2.99 -7.23 -7.81
C ASP A 56 -4.46 -7.27 -8.27
N GLU A 57 -4.93 -6.21 -8.91
CA GLU A 57 -6.32 -6.12 -9.39
C GLU A 57 -6.61 -7.19 -10.47
N LEU A 58 -5.58 -7.65 -11.18
CA LEU A 58 -5.70 -8.63 -12.25
C LEU A 58 -5.63 -10.08 -11.73
N ASP A 59 -5.13 -10.29 -10.52
CA ASP A 59 -5.00 -11.59 -9.86
C ASP A 59 -5.23 -11.46 -8.34
N VAL A 60 -6.50 -11.61 -7.93
CA VAL A 60 -6.95 -11.41 -6.54
C VAL A 60 -6.32 -12.38 -5.53
N ASP A 61 -5.74 -13.49 -5.98
CA ASP A 61 -5.01 -14.42 -5.10
C ASP A 61 -3.61 -13.89 -4.76
N ARG A 62 -3.10 -12.87 -5.50
CA ARG A 62 -1.84 -12.19 -5.25
C ARG A 62 -2.04 -10.95 -4.39
N GLN A 63 -1.85 -11.12 -3.08
CA GLN A 63 -1.83 -10.00 -2.14
C GLN A 63 -0.63 -10.06 -1.18
N SER A 64 -0.24 -8.88 -0.71
CA SER A 64 0.76 -8.68 0.34
C SER A 64 0.11 -7.96 1.51
N VAL A 65 0.12 -8.61 2.68
CA VAL A 65 -0.40 -8.02 3.93
C VAL A 65 0.78 -7.65 4.80
N VAL A 66 0.88 -6.38 5.19
CA VAL A 66 1.92 -5.86 6.07
C VAL A 66 1.30 -4.99 7.18
N SER A 67 2.05 -4.72 8.25
CA SER A 67 1.61 -3.71 9.22
C SER A 67 1.63 -2.31 8.59
N LEU A 68 0.74 -1.42 9.03
CA LEU A 68 0.74 -0.02 8.57
C LEU A 68 2.09 0.66 8.82
N SER A 69 2.72 0.42 9.97
CA SER A 69 4.04 0.98 10.30
C SER A 69 5.16 0.51 9.36
N HIS A 70 5.11 -0.75 8.93
CA HIS A 70 6.06 -1.27 7.94
C HIS A 70 5.76 -0.66 6.58
N PHE A 71 4.49 -0.58 6.19
CA PHE A 71 4.10 0.07 4.94
C PHE A 71 4.56 1.53 4.87
N GLU A 72 4.39 2.31 5.94
CA GLU A 72 4.91 3.68 6.04
C GLU A 72 6.43 3.75 5.84
N THR A 73 7.17 2.81 6.43
CA THR A 73 8.62 2.73 6.26
C THR A 73 8.98 2.49 4.80
N LEU A 74 8.31 1.54 4.13
CA LEU A 74 8.52 1.22 2.72
C LEU A 74 8.17 2.41 1.80
N LEU A 75 7.13 3.17 2.12
CA LEU A 75 6.75 4.37 1.38
C LEU A 75 7.82 5.45 1.45
N ARG A 76 8.53 5.58 2.58
CA ARG A 76 9.59 6.57 2.82
C ARG A 76 10.98 6.14 2.38
N SER A 77 11.24 4.85 2.24
CA SER A 77 12.58 4.29 1.97
C SER A 77 12.91 4.06 0.50
N ALA A 78 12.01 4.37 -0.44
CA ALA A 78 12.35 4.28 -1.85
C ALA A 78 12.92 5.62 -2.35
N ASP A 79 14.23 5.62 -2.59
CA ASP A 79 14.96 6.60 -3.39
C ASP A 79 14.84 6.24 -4.89
#